data_AF-A0A2A7NL98-F1
#
_entry.id   AF-A0A2A7NL98-F1
#
_cell.length_a   1.000
_cell.length_b   1.000
_cell.length_c   1.000
_cell.angle_alpha   90.00
_cell.angle_beta   90.00
_cell.angle_gamma   90.00
#
_symmetry.space_group_name_H-M   'P 1'
#
loop_
_entity.id
_entity.type
_entity.pdbx_description
1 polymer ?
#
loop_
_entity_poly.entity_id
_entity_poly.type
_entity_poly.pdbx_seq_one_letter_code
_entity_poly.pdbx_strand_id
1 'polypeptide(L)'
;PRIITAEMVASMKPGSVIVDMAAANGGNVEGTVKDEAILTDNGVRIIGYTDLAGRLPAQASQLYGTNLVNLLKLLTPEKDGVLTLDFDDVVQRSITVVRDGQSTWPPPPVQVSAAPAAATAAAAPVVKEPKKPMSTARRLGLTFAAAAALFAFIAISPAALQVHLVVFALAIVIGYYVIGNVHHALHTPLMSVTNAISGIIVVGALLQIGQGDTAITALAFVAILLASINVFGGFAVTRRMLAMFSRS
;
A
#
# COMPACT_ATOMS: atom_id res chain seq x y z
N PRO A 1 -8.76 -16.29 27.97
CA PRO A 1 -7.90 -17.27 28.67
C PRO A 1 -6.73 -16.51 29.30
N ARG A 2 -6.29 -16.85 30.52
CA ARG A 2 -5.10 -16.22 31.12
C ARG A 2 -3.87 -17.01 30.69
N ILE A 3 -3.00 -16.37 29.92
CA ILE A 3 -1.81 -17.01 29.31
C ILE A 3 -0.54 -16.54 30.02
N ILE A 4 -0.48 -15.27 30.43
CA ILE A 4 0.66 -14.69 31.15
C ILE A 4 0.22 -14.40 32.58
N THR A 5 0.81 -15.11 33.55
CA THR A 5 0.50 -14.96 34.97
C THR A 5 1.27 -13.81 35.61
N ALA A 6 0.83 -13.37 36.79
CA ALA A 6 1.52 -12.32 37.55
C ALA A 6 2.98 -12.68 37.87
N GLU A 7 3.26 -13.96 38.14
CA GLU A 7 4.61 -14.48 38.38
C GLU A 7 5.51 -14.37 37.13
N MET A 8 4.96 -14.67 35.95
CA MET A 8 5.67 -14.50 34.68
C MET A 8 5.98 -13.02 34.43
N VAL A 9 5.02 -12.13 34.68
CA VAL A 9 5.24 -10.68 34.59
C VAL A 9 6.31 -10.22 35.59
N ALA A 10 6.27 -10.73 36.83
CA ALA A 10 7.24 -10.40 37.88
C ALA A 10 8.68 -10.80 37.50
N SER A 11 8.85 -11.89 36.74
CA SER A 11 10.15 -12.36 36.26
C SER A 11 10.76 -11.51 35.13
N MET A 12 9.99 -10.61 34.53
CA MET A 12 10.47 -9.77 33.43
C MET A 12 11.42 -8.67 33.93
N LYS A 13 12.30 -8.23 33.03
CA LYS A 13 13.23 -7.14 33.33
C LYS A 13 12.46 -5.83 33.56
N PRO A 14 12.86 -4.99 34.52
CA PRO A 14 12.30 -3.65 34.68
C PRO A 14 12.40 -2.85 33.37
N GLY A 15 11.35 -2.11 33.03
CA GLY A 15 11.22 -1.38 31.77
C GLY A 15 10.65 -2.21 30.61
N SER A 16 10.37 -3.50 30.81
CA SER A 16 9.66 -4.30 29.80
C SER A 16 8.25 -3.75 29.56
N VAL A 17 7.73 -3.95 28.35
CA VAL A 17 6.38 -3.52 27.96
C VAL A 17 5.61 -4.71 27.42
N ILE A 18 4.37 -4.88 27.89
CA ILE A 18 3.42 -5.87 27.41
C ILE A 18 2.23 -5.13 26.80
N VAL A 19 1.81 -5.53 25.60
CA VAL A 19 0.61 -5.00 24.95
C VAL A 19 -0.42 -6.12 24.86
N ASP A 20 -1.47 -6.03 25.66
CA ASP A 20 -2.52 -7.05 25.72
C ASP A 20 -3.68 -6.70 24.78
N MET A 21 -3.62 -7.20 23.55
CA MET A 21 -4.67 -6.99 22.55
C MET A 21 -6.00 -7.69 22.88
N ALA A 22 -6.03 -8.54 23.91
CA ALA A 22 -7.24 -9.24 24.35
C ALA A 22 -7.94 -8.54 25.53
N ALA A 23 -7.50 -7.34 25.92
CA ALA A 23 -8.04 -6.59 27.06
C ALA A 23 -9.57 -6.42 27.02
N ALA A 24 -10.18 -6.31 25.82
CA ALA A 24 -11.63 -6.20 25.66
C ALA A 24 -12.40 -7.43 26.15
N ASN A 25 -11.79 -8.62 26.10
CA ASN A 25 -12.40 -9.90 26.45
C ASN A 25 -11.84 -10.49 27.75
N GLY A 26 -11.40 -9.62 28.68
CA GLY A 26 -10.85 -9.99 29.98
C GLY A 26 -9.32 -10.06 30.05
N GLY A 27 -8.62 -9.96 28.92
CA GLY A 27 -7.15 -9.92 28.85
C GLY A 27 -6.47 -11.29 28.94
N ASN A 28 -5.35 -11.42 28.24
CA ASN A 28 -4.49 -12.60 28.31
C ASN A 28 -3.45 -12.50 29.44
N VAL A 29 -3.21 -11.30 29.94
CA VAL A 29 -2.17 -11.00 30.94
C VAL A 29 -2.81 -10.67 32.27
N GLU A 30 -2.36 -11.33 33.32
CA GLU A 30 -2.80 -11.03 34.69
C GLU A 30 -2.33 -9.64 35.10
N GLY A 31 -3.25 -8.83 35.63
CA GLY A 31 -3.03 -7.41 35.89
C GLY A 31 -3.42 -6.47 34.75
N THR A 32 -3.81 -6.96 33.55
CA THR A 32 -4.36 -6.07 32.51
C THR A 32 -5.59 -5.32 33.02
N VAL A 33 -5.53 -3.99 32.98
CA VAL A 33 -6.67 -3.09 33.21
C VAL A 33 -7.15 -2.56 31.87
N LYS A 34 -8.46 -2.68 31.64
CA LYS A 34 -9.09 -2.26 30.39
C LYS A 34 -8.91 -0.75 30.19
N ASP A 35 -8.49 -0.37 28.99
CA ASP A 35 -8.31 1.03 28.57
C ASP A 35 -7.22 1.82 29.29
N GLU A 36 -6.35 1.13 30.03
CA GLU A 36 -5.26 1.74 30.78
C GLU A 36 -3.89 1.17 30.42
N ALA A 37 -2.85 1.96 30.71
CA ALA A 37 -1.46 1.55 30.65
C ALA A 37 -0.85 1.58 32.05
N ILE A 38 -0.92 0.46 32.76
CA ILE A 38 -0.47 0.35 34.14
C ILE A 38 1.03 0.06 34.22
N LEU A 39 1.64 0.42 35.35
CA LEU A 39 3.01 0.06 35.71
C LEU A 39 2.94 -0.88 36.92
N THR A 40 3.54 -2.06 36.82
CA THR A 40 3.64 -3.01 37.92
C THR A 40 4.75 -2.62 38.89
N ASP A 41 4.74 -3.19 40.09
CA ASP A 41 5.74 -2.93 41.13
C ASP A 41 7.17 -3.28 40.70
N ASN A 42 7.34 -4.31 39.86
CA ASN A 42 8.63 -4.70 39.29
C ASN A 42 9.04 -3.87 38.05
N GLY A 43 8.29 -2.82 37.71
CA GLY A 43 8.62 -1.86 36.66
C GLY A 43 8.26 -2.29 35.24
N VAL A 44 7.33 -3.25 35.07
CA VAL A 44 6.81 -3.66 33.76
C VAL A 44 5.58 -2.86 33.41
N ARG A 45 5.49 -2.33 32.18
CA ARG A 45 4.31 -1.60 31.71
C ARG A 45 3.37 -2.52 30.96
N ILE A 46 2.12 -2.62 31.41
CA ILE A 46 1.07 -3.40 30.75
C ILE A 46 0.08 -2.43 30.10
N ILE A 47 -0.09 -2.55 28.78
CA ILE A 47 -0.99 -1.71 27.98
C ILE A 47 -2.22 -2.53 27.60
N GLY A 48 -3.39 -2.13 28.09
CA GLY A 48 -4.67 -2.80 27.91
C GLY A 48 -5.71 -1.99 27.12
N TYR A 49 -5.28 -1.14 26.18
CA TYR A 49 -6.21 -0.36 25.35
C TYR A 49 -7.09 -1.26 24.48
N THR A 50 -8.40 -1.03 24.50
CA THR A 50 -9.35 -1.81 23.70
C THR A 50 -9.65 -1.20 22.33
N ASP A 51 -9.25 0.06 22.13
CA ASP A 51 -9.51 0.87 20.96
C ASP A 51 -8.28 1.06 20.05
N LEU A 52 -7.40 0.05 19.96
CA LEU A 52 -6.13 0.18 19.20
C LEU A 52 -6.33 0.65 17.75
N ALA A 53 -7.40 0.20 17.07
CA ALA A 53 -7.73 0.68 15.73
C ALA A 53 -8.13 2.16 15.72
N GLY A 54 -8.81 2.64 16.77
CA GLY A 54 -9.18 4.05 16.95
C GLY A 54 -7.99 4.98 17.11
N ARG A 55 -6.81 4.44 17.49
CA ARG A 55 -5.54 5.18 17.60
C ARG A 55 -4.81 5.33 16.26
N LEU A 56 -5.28 4.66 15.22
CA LEU A 56 -4.88 4.84 13.82
C LEU A 56 -6.11 5.10 12.94
N PRO A 57 -6.87 6.19 13.22
CA PRO A 57 -8.22 6.35 12.70
C PRO A 57 -8.28 6.48 11.18
N ALA A 58 -7.28 7.11 10.55
CA ALA A 58 -7.21 7.26 9.09
C ALA A 58 -7.06 5.90 8.39
N GLN A 59 -6.11 5.08 8.83
CA GLN A 59 -5.86 3.74 8.27
C GLN A 59 -7.02 2.79 8.56
N ALA A 60 -7.54 2.79 9.78
CA ALA A 60 -8.69 1.97 10.14
C ALA A 60 -9.90 2.31 9.26
N SER A 61 -10.19 3.60 9.06
CA SER A 61 -11.29 4.06 8.20
C SER A 61 -11.09 3.66 6.74
N GLN A 62 -9.87 3.80 6.20
CA GLN A 62 -9.57 3.43 4.81
C GLN A 62 -9.76 1.93 4.57
N LEU A 63 -9.22 1.08 5.46
CA LEU A 63 -9.32 -0.38 5.32
C LEU A 63 -10.76 -0.86 5.53
N TYR A 64 -11.46 -0.32 6.53
CA TYR A 64 -12.87 -0.62 6.76
C TYR A 64 -13.74 -0.18 5.59
N GLY A 65 -13.53 1.03 5.07
CA GLY A 65 -14.22 1.53 3.87
C GLY A 65 -13.96 0.65 2.64
N THR A 66 -12.73 0.14 2.48
CA THR A 66 -12.40 -0.82 1.42
C THR A 66 -13.18 -2.13 1.56
N ASN A 67 -13.35 -2.63 2.78
CA ASN A 67 -14.18 -3.81 3.04
C ASN A 67 -15.65 -3.57 2.71
N LEU A 68 -16.20 -2.39 3.05
CA LEU A 68 -17.56 -2.01 2.68
C LEU A 68 -17.74 -1.91 1.16
N VAL A 69 -16.79 -1.30 0.44
CA VAL A 69 -16.82 -1.24 -1.03
C VAL A 69 -16.81 -2.64 -1.64
N ASN A 70 -16.01 -3.56 -1.09
CA ASN A 70 -15.96 -4.93 -1.58
C ASN A 70 -17.26 -5.69 -1.30
N LEU A 71 -17.87 -5.48 -0.14
CA LEU A 71 -19.19 -6.02 0.19
C LEU A 71 -20.26 -5.46 -0.75
N LEU A 72 -20.28 -4.14 -0.99
CA LEU A 72 -21.24 -3.51 -1.90
C LEU A 72 -21.08 -4.03 -3.32
N LYS A 73 -19.86 -4.22 -3.82
CA LYS A 73 -19.61 -4.85 -5.12
C LYS A 73 -20.21 -6.26 -5.23
N LEU A 74 -20.17 -7.03 -4.15
CA LEU A 74 -20.80 -8.35 -4.10
C LEU A 74 -22.33 -8.26 -4.12
N LEU A 75 -22.89 -7.27 -3.43
CA LEU A 75 -24.34 -7.02 -3.36
C LEU A 75 -24.91 -6.33 -4.61
N THR A 76 -24.07 -5.70 -5.44
CA THR A 76 -24.48 -5.01 -6.68
C THR A 76 -23.70 -5.55 -7.89
N PRO A 77 -23.91 -6.81 -8.29
CA PRO A 77 -23.12 -7.46 -9.35
C PRO A 77 -23.21 -6.71 -10.70
N GLU A 78 -24.38 -6.16 -11.02
CA GLU A 78 -24.65 -5.43 -12.27
C GLU A 78 -24.13 -3.97 -12.25
N LYS A 79 -23.58 -3.50 -11.12
CA LYS A 79 -23.05 -2.13 -10.94
C LYS A 79 -24.07 -1.02 -11.23
N ASP A 80 -25.35 -1.33 -11.13
CA ASP A 80 -26.49 -0.45 -11.32
C ASP A 80 -26.93 0.29 -10.04
N GLY A 81 -26.31 -0.07 -8.91
CA GLY A 81 -26.65 0.47 -7.60
C GLY A 81 -27.88 -0.19 -6.94
N VAL A 82 -28.41 -1.26 -7.54
CA VAL A 82 -29.53 -2.04 -6.97
C VAL A 82 -28.96 -3.18 -6.14
N LEU A 83 -29.25 -3.15 -4.83
CA LEU A 83 -28.82 -4.20 -3.91
C LEU A 83 -29.61 -5.49 -4.18
N THR A 84 -28.88 -6.56 -4.43
CA THR A 84 -29.41 -7.91 -4.62
C THR A 84 -28.87 -8.80 -3.50
N LEU A 85 -29.78 -9.33 -2.68
CA LEU A 85 -29.45 -10.27 -1.61
C LEU A 85 -29.74 -11.71 -2.06
N ASP A 86 -28.69 -12.35 -2.55
CA ASP A 86 -28.67 -13.75 -2.94
C ASP A 86 -28.28 -14.63 -1.74
N PHE A 87 -29.18 -15.50 -1.29
CA PHE A 87 -28.92 -16.40 -0.15
C PHE A 87 -28.28 -17.72 -0.58
N ASP A 88 -28.12 -17.95 -1.88
CA ASP A 88 -27.27 -19.03 -2.41
C ASP A 88 -25.79 -18.65 -2.33
N ASP A 89 -25.47 -17.34 -2.28
CA ASP A 89 -24.13 -16.86 -1.94
C ASP A 89 -23.87 -17.02 -0.43
N VAL A 90 -22.90 -17.87 -0.11
CA VAL A 90 -22.53 -18.21 1.28
C VAL A 90 -22.06 -17.00 2.09
N VAL A 91 -21.43 -16.00 1.46
CA VAL A 91 -20.97 -14.78 2.12
C VAL A 91 -22.16 -13.90 2.46
N GLN A 92 -23.06 -13.67 1.50
CA GLN A 92 -24.26 -12.87 1.71
C GLN A 92 -25.20 -13.49 2.74
N ARG A 93 -25.40 -14.82 2.70
CA ARG A 93 -26.18 -15.55 3.71
C ARG A 93 -25.55 -15.46 5.10
N SER A 94 -24.22 -15.50 5.19
CA SER A 94 -23.51 -15.50 6.49
C SER A 94 -23.46 -14.13 7.15
N ILE A 95 -23.32 -13.06 6.36
CA ILE A 95 -23.22 -11.68 6.89
C ILE A 95 -24.60 -11.05 7.16
N THR A 96 -25.65 -11.51 6.47
CA THR A 96 -27.01 -11.01 6.68
C THR A 96 -27.61 -11.62 7.94
N VAL A 97 -27.79 -10.82 8.98
CA VAL A 97 -28.36 -11.24 10.28
C VAL A 97 -29.86 -11.00 10.41
N VAL A 98 -30.42 -10.09 9.62
CA VAL A 98 -31.86 -9.77 9.57
C VAL A 98 -32.26 -9.51 8.12
N ARG A 99 -33.41 -10.04 7.71
CA ARG A 99 -34.05 -9.76 6.41
C ARG A 99 -35.55 -9.64 6.60
N ASP A 100 -36.16 -8.57 6.09
CA ASP A 100 -37.61 -8.32 6.15
C ASP A 100 -38.20 -8.43 7.57
N GLY A 101 -37.44 -7.95 8.57
CA GLY A 101 -37.83 -7.99 9.99
C GLY A 101 -37.66 -9.36 10.67
N GLN A 102 -37.18 -10.38 9.96
CA GLN A 102 -36.93 -11.71 10.50
C GLN A 102 -35.44 -11.96 10.73
N SER A 103 -35.10 -12.59 11.86
CA SER A 103 -33.72 -13.01 12.15
C SER A 103 -33.30 -14.13 11.21
N THR A 104 -32.17 -13.94 10.53
CA THR A 104 -31.53 -14.97 9.69
C THR A 104 -30.31 -15.59 10.39
N TRP A 105 -30.00 -15.17 11.61
CA TRP A 105 -28.96 -15.78 12.45
C TRP A 105 -29.52 -16.95 13.29
N PRO A 106 -28.77 -18.05 13.48
CA PRO A 106 -27.43 -18.34 12.95
C PRO A 106 -27.43 -18.79 11.48
N PRO A 107 -26.36 -18.53 10.72
CA PRO A 107 -26.23 -19.09 9.39
C PRO A 107 -26.09 -20.62 9.45
N PRO A 108 -26.60 -21.36 8.46
CA PRO A 108 -26.34 -22.79 8.37
C PRO A 108 -24.83 -23.04 8.29
N PRO A 109 -24.33 -24.19 8.79
CA PRO A 109 -22.93 -24.56 8.60
C PRO A 109 -22.58 -24.44 7.13
N VAL A 110 -21.53 -23.69 6.82
CA VAL A 110 -21.07 -23.53 5.44
C VAL A 110 -20.63 -24.91 4.98
N GLN A 111 -21.49 -25.58 4.21
CA GLN A 111 -21.12 -26.76 3.47
C GLN A 111 -20.15 -26.26 2.41
N VAL A 112 -18.87 -26.46 2.65
CA VAL A 112 -17.83 -26.34 1.62
C VAL A 112 -18.05 -27.43 0.58
N SER A 113 -19.12 -27.32 -0.20
CA SER A 113 -18.91 -27.47 -1.63
C SER A 113 -17.95 -26.32 -1.94
N ALA A 114 -16.71 -26.65 -2.32
CA ALA A 114 -15.79 -25.67 -2.88
C ALA A 114 -16.64 -24.75 -3.74
N ALA A 115 -16.60 -23.43 -3.45
CA ALA A 115 -17.33 -22.43 -4.21
C ALA A 115 -17.26 -22.88 -5.67
N PRO A 116 -18.39 -23.05 -6.41
CA PRO A 116 -18.31 -23.27 -7.83
C PRO A 116 -17.35 -22.20 -8.29
N ALA A 117 -16.19 -22.62 -8.77
CA ALA A 117 -15.28 -21.68 -9.37
C ALA A 117 -16.19 -21.01 -10.39
N ALA A 118 -16.50 -19.73 -10.20
CA ALA A 118 -16.82 -18.91 -11.34
C ALA A 118 -15.76 -19.35 -12.35
N ALA A 119 -16.17 -19.80 -13.53
CA ALA A 119 -15.22 -20.16 -14.56
C ALA A 119 -14.50 -18.89 -15.08
N THR A 120 -14.08 -17.97 -14.20
CA THR A 120 -12.64 -17.72 -14.15
C THR A 120 -11.99 -19.09 -14.12
N ALA A 121 -11.32 -19.44 -15.22
CA ALA A 121 -10.27 -20.43 -15.13
C ALA A 121 -9.41 -20.02 -13.94
N ALA A 122 -9.68 -20.62 -12.78
CA ALA A 122 -8.82 -20.61 -11.65
C ALA A 122 -7.66 -21.41 -12.18
N ALA A 123 -6.72 -20.71 -12.80
CA ALA A 123 -5.35 -21.15 -12.82
C ALA A 123 -5.13 -21.64 -11.40
N ALA A 124 -4.88 -22.95 -11.27
CA ALA A 124 -4.30 -23.51 -10.07
C ALA A 124 -3.26 -22.52 -9.53
N PRO A 125 -2.93 -22.48 -8.23
CA PRO A 125 -1.69 -21.83 -7.86
C PRO A 125 -0.64 -22.52 -8.73
N VAL A 126 -0.23 -21.84 -9.79
CA VAL A 126 0.84 -22.27 -10.65
C VAL A 126 1.94 -22.12 -9.64
N VAL A 127 2.34 -23.24 -9.03
CA VAL A 127 3.71 -23.42 -8.61
C VAL A 127 4.44 -22.99 -9.86
N LYS A 128 4.85 -21.71 -9.89
CA LYS A 128 5.55 -21.14 -11.02
C LYS A 128 6.73 -22.07 -11.10
N GLU A 129 6.69 -23.01 -12.05
CA GLU A 129 7.83 -23.82 -12.35
C GLU A 129 8.98 -22.83 -12.40
N PRO A 130 10.04 -23.03 -11.58
CA PRO A 130 11.11 -22.05 -11.50
C PRO A 130 11.51 -21.78 -12.94
N LYS A 131 11.22 -20.55 -13.41
CA LYS A 131 11.35 -20.18 -14.83
C LYS A 131 12.72 -20.67 -15.23
N LYS A 132 12.80 -21.69 -16.11
CA LYS A 132 14.09 -22.23 -16.55
C LYS A 132 14.94 -21.02 -16.94
N PRO A 133 16.11 -20.83 -16.30
CA PRO A 133 16.92 -19.65 -16.57
C PRO A 133 17.14 -19.61 -18.08
N MET A 134 16.83 -18.46 -18.70
CA MET A 134 16.97 -18.31 -20.14
C MET A 134 18.38 -18.75 -20.53
N SER A 135 18.49 -19.59 -21.57
CA SER A 135 19.79 -19.99 -22.09
C SER A 135 20.60 -18.76 -22.46
N THR A 136 21.91 -18.81 -22.25
CA THR A 136 22.83 -17.68 -22.50
C THR A 136 22.65 -17.13 -23.91
N ALA A 137 22.46 -17.99 -24.91
CA ALA A 137 22.19 -17.60 -26.30
C ALA A 137 20.87 -16.81 -26.44
N ARG A 138 19.80 -17.21 -25.75
CA ARG A 138 18.52 -16.50 -25.80
C ARG A 138 18.59 -15.16 -25.08
N ARG A 139 19.29 -15.09 -23.94
CA ARG A 139 19.51 -13.83 -23.21
C ARG A 139 20.31 -12.84 -24.08
N LEU A 140 21.39 -13.31 -24.69
CA LEU A 140 22.25 -12.51 -25.55
C LEU A 140 21.51 -12.04 -26.81
N GLY A 141 20.76 -12.94 -27.44
CA GLY A 141 19.91 -12.60 -28.59
C GLY A 141 18.86 -11.53 -28.26
N LEU A 142 18.21 -11.64 -27.09
CA LEU A 142 17.22 -10.65 -26.66
C LEU A 142 17.85 -9.29 -26.35
N THR A 143 19.05 -9.28 -25.73
CA THR A 143 19.77 -8.02 -25.47
C THR A 143 20.25 -7.35 -26.75
N PHE A 144 20.76 -8.11 -27.72
CA PHE A 144 21.17 -7.55 -29.01
C PHE A 144 19.97 -7.06 -29.82
N ALA A 145 18.85 -7.76 -29.79
CA ALA A 145 17.62 -7.32 -30.43
C ALA A 145 17.09 -6.01 -29.81
N ALA A 146 17.09 -5.90 -28.47
CA ALA A 146 16.70 -4.67 -27.78
C ALA A 146 17.65 -3.51 -28.10
N ALA A 147 18.97 -3.76 -28.13
CA ALA A 147 19.96 -2.76 -28.51
C ALA A 147 19.80 -2.29 -29.97
N ALA A 148 19.55 -3.23 -30.89
CA ALA A 148 19.31 -2.92 -32.30
C ALA A 148 18.02 -2.14 -32.51
N ALA A 149 16.95 -2.47 -31.78
CA ALA A 149 15.69 -1.74 -31.82
C ALA A 149 15.86 -0.30 -31.29
N LEU A 150 16.59 -0.12 -30.18
CA LEU A 150 16.90 1.20 -29.63
C LEU A 150 17.76 2.02 -30.61
N PHE A 151 18.77 1.39 -31.23
CA PHE A 151 19.63 2.04 -32.21
C PHE A 151 18.85 2.48 -33.45
N ALA A 152 17.99 1.61 -33.99
CA ALA A 152 17.12 1.94 -35.12
C ALA A 152 16.15 3.09 -34.78
N PHE A 153 15.58 3.07 -33.57
CA PHE A 153 14.70 4.14 -33.09
C PHE A 153 15.41 5.50 -33.03
N ILE A 154 16.65 5.53 -32.52
CA ILE A 154 17.48 6.75 -32.47
C ILE A 154 17.87 7.19 -33.90
N ALA A 155 18.26 6.25 -34.76
CA ALA A 155 18.70 6.54 -36.13
C ALA A 155 17.59 7.14 -37.02
N ILE A 156 16.34 6.73 -36.80
CA ILE A 156 15.17 7.23 -37.54
C ILE A 156 14.60 8.51 -36.91
N SER A 157 15.03 8.88 -35.70
CA SER A 157 14.53 10.07 -34.99
C SER A 157 15.10 11.37 -35.57
N PRO A 158 14.32 12.48 -35.56
CA PRO A 158 14.79 13.80 -35.99
C PRO A 158 16.04 14.26 -35.21
N ALA A 159 16.94 14.99 -35.87
CA ALA A 159 18.21 15.45 -35.27
C ALA A 159 18.02 16.23 -33.95
N ALA A 160 16.95 17.03 -33.84
CA ALA A 160 16.59 17.75 -32.62
C ALA A 160 16.26 16.81 -31.44
N LEU A 161 15.75 15.61 -31.72
CA LEU A 161 15.37 14.62 -30.70
C LEU A 161 16.52 13.66 -30.36
N GLN A 162 17.48 13.46 -31.29
CA GLN A 162 18.59 12.50 -31.10
C GLN A 162 19.39 12.79 -29.83
N VAL A 163 19.75 14.05 -29.57
CA VAL A 163 20.48 14.44 -28.35
C VAL A 163 19.67 14.12 -27.09
N HIS A 164 18.37 14.42 -27.08
CA HIS A 164 17.50 14.12 -25.95
C HIS A 164 17.32 12.62 -25.71
N LEU A 165 17.24 11.81 -26.78
CA LEU A 165 17.13 10.36 -26.67
C LEU A 165 18.41 9.70 -26.15
N VAL A 166 19.58 10.20 -26.55
CA VAL A 166 20.86 9.73 -26.01
C VAL A 166 20.97 10.07 -24.53
N VAL A 167 20.62 11.31 -24.13
CA VAL A 167 20.60 11.70 -22.71
C VAL A 167 19.59 10.86 -21.91
N PHE A 168 18.41 10.61 -22.46
CA PHE A 168 17.39 9.76 -21.84
C PHE A 168 17.89 8.32 -21.64
N ALA A 169 18.49 7.71 -22.67
CA ALA A 169 19.03 6.36 -22.58
C ALA A 169 20.16 6.24 -21.52
N LEU A 170 21.06 7.22 -21.47
CA LEU A 170 22.12 7.27 -20.46
C LEU A 170 21.55 7.51 -19.05
N ALA A 171 20.51 8.34 -18.91
CA ALA A 171 19.83 8.59 -17.65
C ALA A 171 19.16 7.32 -17.09
N ILE A 172 18.62 6.43 -17.93
CA ILE A 172 18.09 5.12 -17.50
C ILE A 172 19.19 4.27 -16.87
N VAL A 173 20.36 4.20 -17.51
CA VAL A 173 21.51 3.44 -17.00
C VAL A 173 21.93 3.98 -15.64
N ILE A 174 22.12 5.30 -15.53
CA ILE A 174 22.48 5.96 -14.27
C ILE A 174 21.41 5.69 -13.20
N GLY A 175 20.13 5.86 -13.53
CA GLY A 175 19.02 5.62 -12.61
C GLY A 175 18.97 4.19 -12.06
N TYR A 176 19.21 3.19 -12.92
CA TYR A 176 19.30 1.79 -12.52
C TYR A 176 20.41 1.55 -11.47
N TYR A 177 21.62 2.07 -11.73
CA TYR A 177 22.74 1.90 -10.81
C TYR A 177 22.56 2.69 -9.51
N VAL A 178 21.99 3.90 -9.57
CA VAL A 178 21.78 4.72 -8.38
C VAL A 178 20.72 4.12 -7.46
N ILE A 179 19.56 3.75 -8.01
CA ILE A 179 18.43 3.20 -7.23
C ILE A 179 18.74 1.79 -6.73
N GLY A 180 19.38 0.96 -7.57
CA GLY A 180 19.71 -0.42 -7.23
C GLY A 180 20.67 -0.56 -6.03
N ASN A 181 21.42 0.48 -5.69
CA ASN A 181 22.39 0.48 -4.60
C ASN A 181 21.89 1.21 -3.32
N VAL A 182 20.61 1.58 -3.24
CA VAL A 182 20.06 2.22 -2.04
C VAL A 182 19.86 1.19 -0.92
N HIS A 183 20.27 1.54 0.30
CA HIS A 183 20.10 0.68 1.46
C HIS A 183 18.62 0.42 1.78
N HIS A 184 18.26 -0.81 2.18
CA HIS A 184 16.86 -1.21 2.35
C HIS A 184 16.04 -0.32 3.31
N ALA A 185 16.69 0.21 4.36
CA ALA A 185 16.06 1.12 5.31
C ALA A 185 15.63 2.46 4.68
N LEU A 186 16.17 2.81 3.52
CA LEU A 186 15.94 4.07 2.82
C LEU A 186 14.95 3.96 1.66
N HIS A 187 14.36 2.78 1.38
CA HIS A 187 13.38 2.65 0.29
C HIS A 187 12.14 3.53 0.47
N THR A 188 11.64 3.67 1.70
CA THR A 188 10.49 4.54 1.99
C THR A 188 10.84 6.04 1.83
N PRO A 189 11.96 6.54 2.40
CA PRO A 189 12.47 7.87 2.07
C PRO A 189 12.70 8.08 0.57
N LEU A 190 13.26 7.09 -0.13
CA LEU A 190 13.54 7.16 -1.57
C LEU A 190 12.25 7.36 -2.37
N MET A 191 11.17 6.65 -2.01
CA MET A 191 9.86 6.82 -2.64
C MET A 191 9.30 8.24 -2.43
N SER A 192 9.51 8.83 -1.25
CA SER A 192 9.11 10.22 -0.99
C SER A 192 9.94 11.23 -1.81
N VAL A 193 11.24 10.97 -1.99
CA VAL A 193 12.13 11.80 -2.82
C VAL A 193 11.76 11.72 -4.29
N THR A 194 11.49 10.54 -4.83
CA THR A 194 11.09 10.39 -6.24
C THR A 194 9.76 11.09 -6.52
N ASN A 195 8.84 11.09 -5.55
CA ASN A 195 7.63 11.89 -5.63
C ASN A 195 7.94 13.41 -5.67
N ALA A 196 8.84 13.91 -4.81
CA ALA A 196 9.26 15.32 -4.85
C ALA A 196 9.91 15.71 -6.19
N ILE A 197 10.81 14.86 -6.71
CA ILE A 197 11.52 15.10 -7.98
C ILE A 197 10.56 15.06 -9.19
N SER A 198 9.50 14.25 -9.13
CA SER A 198 8.47 14.23 -10.18
C SER A 198 7.78 15.58 -10.38
N GLY A 199 7.90 16.50 -9.41
CA GLY A 199 7.52 17.90 -9.52
C GLY A 199 8.23 18.70 -10.61
N ILE A 200 9.22 18.11 -11.31
CA ILE A 200 9.89 18.70 -12.49
C ILE A 200 8.91 19.18 -13.58
N ILE A 201 7.68 18.66 -13.59
CA ILE A 201 6.56 19.15 -14.43
C ILE A 201 6.35 20.67 -14.31
N VAL A 202 6.77 21.30 -13.20
CA VAL A 202 6.75 22.76 -13.02
C VAL A 202 7.53 23.49 -14.11
N VAL A 203 8.64 22.91 -14.60
CA VAL A 203 9.45 23.52 -15.67
C VAL A 203 8.65 23.60 -16.96
N GLY A 204 7.92 22.53 -17.30
CA GLY A 204 7.05 22.51 -18.47
C GLY A 204 5.93 23.55 -18.37
N ALA A 205 5.31 23.69 -17.19
CA ALA A 205 4.27 24.67 -16.97
C ALA A 205 4.77 26.13 -16.99
N LEU A 206 5.97 26.39 -16.46
CA LEU A 206 6.59 27.71 -16.49
C LEU A 206 6.88 28.20 -17.91
N LEU A 207 7.25 27.28 -18.83
CA LEU A 207 7.47 27.62 -20.24
C LEU A 207 6.20 28.06 -20.98
N GLN A 208 5.02 27.70 -20.46
CA GLN A 208 3.72 28.06 -21.06
C GLN A 208 3.18 29.40 -20.58
N ILE A 209 3.76 29.99 -19.53
CA ILE A 209 3.39 31.34 -19.08
C ILE A 209 3.88 32.37 -20.11
N GLY A 210 3.01 33.31 -20.47
CA GLY A 210 3.37 34.44 -21.34
C GLY A 210 3.17 34.19 -22.85
N GLN A 211 2.54 33.08 -23.24
CA GLN A 211 2.25 32.76 -24.65
C GLN A 211 0.96 33.42 -25.20
N GLY A 212 0.29 34.28 -24.42
CA GLY A 212 -0.81 35.13 -24.88
C GLY A 212 -2.22 34.50 -24.85
N ASP A 213 -2.34 33.20 -24.57
CA ASP A 213 -3.63 32.52 -24.40
C ASP A 213 -4.00 32.42 -22.90
N THR A 214 -5.16 32.98 -22.54
CA THR A 214 -5.66 32.99 -21.15
C THR A 214 -5.97 31.60 -20.63
N ALA A 215 -6.47 30.68 -21.46
CA ALA A 215 -6.79 29.31 -21.06
C ALA A 215 -5.50 28.51 -20.78
N ILE A 216 -4.49 28.64 -21.65
CA ILE A 216 -3.17 28.03 -21.44
C ILE A 216 -2.51 28.59 -20.18
N THR A 217 -2.62 29.90 -19.96
CA THR A 217 -2.07 30.56 -18.77
C THR A 217 -2.75 30.07 -17.49
N ALA A 218 -4.08 29.90 -17.50
CA ALA A 218 -4.82 29.35 -16.36
C ALA A 218 -4.42 27.90 -16.07
N LEU A 219 -4.29 27.06 -17.10
CA LEU A 219 -3.82 25.67 -16.94
C LEU A 219 -2.39 25.60 -16.43
N ALA A 220 -1.49 26.44 -16.96
CA ALA A 220 -0.11 26.54 -16.49
C ALA A 220 -0.04 26.97 -15.02
N PHE A 221 -0.87 27.92 -14.60
CA PHE A 221 -0.98 28.34 -13.21
C PHE A 221 -1.40 27.19 -12.29
N VAL A 222 -2.44 26.44 -12.65
CA VAL A 222 -2.89 25.25 -11.89
C VAL A 222 -1.80 24.18 -11.85
N ALA A 223 -1.14 23.91 -12.98
CA ALA A 223 -0.04 22.94 -13.05
C ALA A 223 1.13 23.35 -12.15
N ILE A 224 1.51 24.63 -12.12
CA ILE A 224 2.55 25.16 -11.22
C ILE A 224 2.13 25.01 -9.75
N LEU A 225 0.88 25.31 -9.41
CA LEU A 225 0.36 25.15 -8.06
C LEU A 225 0.46 23.69 -7.59
N LEU A 226 -0.05 22.74 -8.39
CA LEU A 226 -0.02 21.32 -8.05
C LEU A 226 1.40 20.77 -8.00
N ALA A 227 2.26 21.16 -8.95
CA ALA A 227 3.66 20.77 -8.96
C ALA A 227 4.40 21.29 -7.72
N SER A 228 4.13 22.53 -7.29
CA SER A 228 4.70 23.12 -6.08
C SER A 228 4.30 22.33 -4.83
N ILE A 229 3.02 21.97 -4.69
CA ILE A 229 2.54 21.13 -3.59
C ILE A 229 3.30 19.79 -3.56
N ASN A 230 3.53 19.17 -4.72
CA ASN A 230 4.26 17.91 -4.83
C ASN A 230 5.74 18.06 -4.40
N VAL A 231 6.42 19.12 -4.88
CA VAL A 231 7.81 19.43 -4.51
C VAL A 231 7.94 19.68 -3.01
N PHE A 232 7.19 20.64 -2.47
CA PHE A 232 7.30 21.03 -1.07
C PHE A 232 6.85 19.91 -0.12
N GLY A 233 5.71 19.26 -0.43
CA GLY A 233 5.21 18.14 0.36
C GLY A 233 6.17 16.95 0.37
N GLY A 234 6.67 16.56 -0.81
CA GLY A 234 7.61 15.44 -0.94
C GLY A 234 8.93 15.68 -0.20
N PHE A 235 9.51 16.88 -0.29
CA PHE A 235 10.73 17.22 0.45
C PHE A 235 10.50 17.36 1.96
N ALA A 236 9.38 17.92 2.40
CA ALA A 236 9.04 18.03 3.82
C ALA A 236 8.89 16.65 4.49
N VAL A 237 8.18 15.73 3.83
CA VAL A 237 8.01 14.35 4.31
C VAL A 237 9.34 13.61 4.31
N THR A 238 10.12 13.71 3.23
CA THR A 238 11.46 13.11 3.18
C THR A 238 12.33 13.60 4.33
N ARG A 239 12.37 14.91 4.58
CA ARG A 239 13.15 15.50 5.69
C ARG A 239 12.72 14.94 7.03
N ARG A 240 11.41 14.83 7.27
CA ARG A 240 10.87 14.23 8.50
C ARG A 240 11.25 12.76 8.64
N MET A 241 11.21 12.00 7.54
CA MET A 241 11.60 10.59 7.53
C MET A 241 13.10 10.40 7.82
N LEU A 242 13.96 11.18 7.17
CA LEU A 242 15.40 11.11 7.38
C LEU A 242 15.81 11.58 8.78
N ALA A 243 15.13 12.58 9.35
CA ALA A 243 15.38 13.04 10.72
C ALA A 243 15.06 11.98 11.80
N MET A 244 14.22 10.98 11.49
CA MET A 244 13.98 9.85 12.41
C MET A 244 15.14 8.84 12.43
N PHE A 245 16.06 8.90 11.46
CA PHE A 245 17.26 8.05 11.40
C PHE A 245 18.50 8.69 12.03
N SER A 246 18.51 10.01 12.24
CA SER A 246 19.57 10.64 13.03
C SER A 246 19.37 10.27 14.49
N ARG A 247 20.27 9.43 15.03
CA ARG A 247 20.38 9.16 16.47
C ARG A 247 20.50 10.50 17.21
N SER A 248 19.61 10.71 18.17
CA SER A 248 19.93 11.45 19.40
C SER A 248 20.98 10.67 20.18
#